data_AF-A0A3D1B1R5-F1
#
_entry.id   AF-A0A3D1B1R5-F1
#
_cell.length_a   1.000
_cell.length_b   1.000
_cell.length_c   1.000
_cell.angle_alpha   90.00
_cell.angle_beta   90.00
_cell.angle_gamma   90.00
#
_symmetry.space_group_name_H-M   'P 1'
#
loop_
_entity.id
_entity.type
_entity.pdbx_description
1 polymer ?
#
loop_
_entity_poly.entity_id
_entity_poly.type
_entity_poly.pdbx_seq_one_letter_code
_entity_poly.pdbx_strand_id
1 'polypeptide(L)'
;MTTAVLKQLRAYNKLQAKAVSFAMPKINWKILSVSLFLLCFLLLVFYIYQIIDLTKISYSLNTYQNSIAKISRENKNLEVSFAENNFLAEVLQKAQEIGFQRTASITYVQILNNSVAKAR
;
A
#
# COMPACT_ATOMS: atom_id res chain seq x y z
N MET A 1 40.54 55.12 37.90
CA MET A 1 39.29 54.50 37.37
C MET A 1 38.92 54.95 35.95
N THR A 2 39.76 55.70 35.23
CA THR A 2 39.42 56.33 33.93
C THR A 2 39.89 55.57 32.69
N THR A 3 40.86 54.66 32.83
CA THR A 3 41.45 53.90 31.71
C THR A 3 40.60 52.71 31.25
N ALA A 4 39.83 52.11 32.16
CA ALA A 4 38.93 50.99 31.86
C ALA A 4 37.74 51.42 30.98
N VAL A 5 37.14 52.57 31.30
CA VAL A 5 36.01 53.14 30.55
C VAL A 5 36.40 53.48 29.11
N LEU A 6 37.60 54.07 28.92
CA LEU A 6 38.13 54.39 27.59
C LEU A 6 38.42 53.14 26.73
N LYS A 7 38.91 52.05 27.34
CA LYS A 7 39.10 50.78 26.62
C LYS A 7 37.76 50.16 26.20
N GLN A 8 36.75 50.23 27.07
CA GLN A 8 35.42 49.69 26.79
C GLN A 8 34.73 50.47 25.67
N LEU A 9 34.84 51.81 25.66
CA LEU A 9 34.29 52.65 24.60
C LEU A 9 34.97 52.41 23.24
N ARG A 10 36.30 52.22 23.25
CA ARG A 10 37.06 51.87 22.03
C ARG A 10 36.70 50.48 21.51
N ALA A 11 36.47 49.51 22.39
CA ALA A 11 36.01 48.18 22.01
C ALA A 11 34.59 48.22 21.40
N TYR A 12 33.69 49.01 21.99
CA TYR A 12 32.34 49.22 21.47
C TYR A 12 32.34 49.86 20.08
N ASN A 13 33.13 50.92 19.87
CA ASN A 13 33.25 51.57 18.56
C ASN A 13 33.88 50.65 17.50
N LYS A 14 34.83 49.78 17.89
CA LYS A 14 35.44 48.80 16.98
C LYS A 14 34.45 47.71 16.57
N LEU A 15 33.56 47.30 17.47
CA LEU A 15 32.46 46.38 17.16
C LEU A 15 31.41 47.02 16.27
N GLN A 16 31.03 48.28 16.52
CA GLN A 16 30.13 49.02 15.64
C GLN A 16 30.73 49.23 14.24
N ALA A 17 32.01 49.59 14.12
CA ALA A 17 32.68 49.73 12.83
C ALA A 17 32.72 48.41 12.02
N LYS A 18 32.82 47.26 12.72
CA LYS A 18 32.82 45.93 12.12
C LYS A 18 31.41 45.44 11.72
N ALA A 19 30.37 45.92 12.42
CA ALA A 19 28.98 45.68 12.07
C ALA A 19 28.51 46.55 10.88
N VAL A 20 29.02 47.79 10.79
CA VAL A 20 28.72 48.72 9.69
C VAL A 20 29.47 48.37 8.40
N SER A 21 30.57 47.60 8.49
CA SER A 21 31.34 47.17 7.31
C SER A 21 30.73 46.01 6.51
N PHE A 22 29.50 45.57 6.82
CA PHE A 22 28.75 44.69 5.93
C PHE A 22 28.23 45.52 4.75
N ALA A 23 29.15 45.84 3.82
CA ALA A 23 28.81 46.48 2.56
C ALA A 23 27.83 45.58 1.82
N MET A 24 26.54 45.97 1.81
CA MET A 24 25.55 45.25 1.04
C MET A 24 25.97 45.27 -0.43
N PRO A 25 25.98 44.12 -1.12
CA PRO A 25 26.28 44.11 -2.54
C PRO A 25 25.27 45.01 -3.24
N LYS A 26 25.74 45.94 -4.09
CA LYS A 26 24.90 46.74 -4.96
C LYS A 26 24.23 45.81 -5.98
N ILE A 27 23.18 45.11 -5.54
CA ILE A 27 22.39 44.21 -6.36
C ILE A 27 21.55 45.05 -7.30
N ASN A 28 21.65 44.73 -8.58
CA ASN A 28 20.89 45.41 -9.61
C ASN A 28 19.44 44.89 -9.54
N TRP A 29 18.52 45.71 -9.02
CA TRP A 29 17.12 45.32 -8.74
C TRP A 29 16.41 44.68 -9.95
N LYS A 30 16.76 45.11 -11.17
CA LYS A 30 16.26 44.53 -12.41
C LYS A 30 16.65 43.05 -12.58
N ILE A 31 17.87 42.67 -12.23
CA ILE A 31 18.37 41.30 -12.32
C ILE A 31 17.68 40.41 -11.29
N LEU A 32 17.47 40.92 -10.07
CA LEU A 32 16.75 40.21 -9.02
C LEU A 32 15.30 39.90 -9.45
N SER A 33 14.62 40.88 -10.04
CA SER A 33 13.26 40.70 -10.54
C SER A 33 13.17 39.66 -11.66
N VAL A 34 14.10 39.68 -12.62
CA VAL A 34 14.13 38.68 -13.70
C VAL A 34 14.48 37.30 -13.16
N SER A 35 15.43 37.20 -12.23
CA SER A 35 15.79 35.94 -11.60
C SER A 35 14.64 35.35 -10.80
N LEU A 36 13.88 36.17 -10.07
CA LEU A 36 12.70 35.72 -9.34
C LEU A 36 11.61 35.22 -10.29
N PHE A 37 11.36 35.95 -11.38
CA PHE A 37 10.39 35.54 -12.39
C PHE A 37 10.78 34.21 -13.04
N LEU A 38 12.05 34.03 -13.40
CA LEU A 38 12.57 32.78 -13.95
C LEU A 38 12.44 31.62 -12.96
N LEU A 39 12.73 31.87 -11.68
CA LEU A 39 12.59 30.88 -10.62
C LEU A 39 11.13 30.45 -10.45
N CYS A 40 10.19 31.41 -10.43
CA CYS A 40 8.76 31.13 -10.37
C CYS A 40 8.31 30.30 -11.58
N PHE A 41 8.81 30.60 -12.78
CA PHE A 41 8.47 29.86 -13.99
C PHE A 41 8.97 28.40 -13.93
N LEU A 42 10.22 28.20 -13.50
CA LEU A 42 10.79 26.85 -13.32
C LEU A 42 10.01 26.03 -12.29
N LEU A 43 9.63 26.64 -11.17
CA LEU A 43 8.80 25.99 -10.14
C LEU A 43 7.43 25.57 -10.70
N LEU A 44 6.83 26.37 -11.58
CA LEU A 44 5.54 26.08 -12.20
C LEU A 44 5.63 24.87 -13.13
N VAL A 45 6.66 24.81 -13.97
CA VAL A 45 6.92 23.64 -14.84
C VAL A 45 7.17 22.39 -14.01
N PHE A 46 7.99 22.49 -12.98
CA PHE A 46 8.28 21.38 -12.07
C PHE A 46 7.03 20.88 -11.34
N TYR A 47 6.16 21.79 -10.90
CA TYR A 47 4.89 21.45 -10.26
C TYR A 47 3.97 20.66 -11.20
N ILE A 48 3.82 21.11 -12.46
CA ILE A 48 3.01 20.39 -13.45
C ILE A 48 3.58 18.97 -13.68
N TYR A 49 4.90 18.85 -13.82
CA TYR A 49 5.56 17.56 -13.97
C TYR A 49 5.29 16.64 -12.78
N GLN A 50 5.40 17.16 -11.54
CA GLN A 50 5.16 16.40 -10.32
C GLN A 50 3.71 15.90 -10.24
N ILE A 51 2.73 16.72 -10.62
CA ILE A 51 1.32 16.31 -10.64
C ILE A 51 1.07 15.21 -11.66
N ILE A 52 1.66 15.33 -12.86
CA ILE A 52 1.51 14.30 -13.91
C ILE A 52 2.12 12.97 -13.44
N ASP A 53 3.32 13.01 -12.86
CA ASP A 53 4.01 11.82 -12.37
C ASP A 53 3.24 11.15 -11.22
N LEU A 54 2.79 11.95 -10.25
CA LEU A 54 1.98 11.46 -9.13
C LEU A 54 0.68 10.82 -9.60
N THR A 55 0.03 11.42 -10.59
CA THR A 55 -1.22 10.89 -11.17
C THR A 55 -0.98 9.55 -11.86
N LYS A 56 0.10 9.42 -12.65
CA LYS A 56 0.48 8.16 -13.30
C LYS A 56 0.73 7.06 -12.26
N ILE A 57 1.54 7.36 -11.25
CA ILE A 57 1.85 6.42 -10.16
C ILE A 57 0.56 5.99 -9.46
N SER A 58 -0.32 6.94 -9.12
CA SER A 58 -1.59 6.63 -8.45
C SER A 58 -2.49 5.74 -9.31
N TYR A 59 -2.56 5.99 -10.62
CA TYR A 59 -3.37 5.17 -11.53
C TYR A 59 -2.81 3.76 -11.67
N SER A 60 -1.50 3.63 -11.83
CA SER A 60 -0.82 2.34 -11.85
C SER A 60 -1.02 1.58 -10.54
N LEU A 61 -0.90 2.27 -9.39
CA LEU A 61 -1.07 1.68 -8.07
C LEU A 61 -2.49 1.14 -7.86
N ASN A 62 -3.51 1.89 -8.28
CA ASN A 62 -4.90 1.42 -8.26
C ASN A 62 -5.11 0.18 -9.13
N THR A 63 -4.48 0.14 -10.31
CA THR A 63 -4.53 -1.02 -11.22
C THR A 63 -3.87 -2.26 -10.60
N TYR A 64 -2.73 -2.09 -9.93
CA TYR A 64 -2.07 -3.18 -9.21
C TYR A 64 -2.88 -3.66 -8.02
N GLN A 65 -3.46 -2.75 -7.23
CA GLN A 65 -4.35 -3.12 -6.12
C GLN A 65 -5.55 -3.94 -6.58
N ASN A 66 -6.18 -3.55 -7.70
CA ASN A 66 -7.28 -4.30 -8.28
C ASN A 66 -6.84 -5.69 -8.76
N SER A 67 -5.66 -5.80 -9.37
CA SER A 67 -5.09 -7.08 -9.79
C SER A 67 -4.82 -7.99 -8.59
N ILE A 68 -4.24 -7.45 -7.51
CA ILE A 68 -4.00 -8.19 -6.25
C ILE A 68 -5.31 -8.67 -5.64
N ALA A 69 -6.33 -7.80 -5.58
CA ALA A 69 -7.64 -8.15 -5.04
C ALA A 69 -8.33 -9.24 -5.87
N LYS A 70 -8.22 -9.18 -7.21
CA LYS A 70 -8.74 -10.20 -8.12
C LYS A 70 -8.05 -11.55 -7.90
N ILE A 71 -6.71 -11.58 -7.89
CA ILE A 71 -5.93 -12.79 -7.66
C ILE A 71 -6.24 -13.38 -6.28
N SER A 72 -6.37 -12.55 -5.25
CA SER A 72 -6.74 -13.01 -3.89
C SER A 72 -8.13 -13.66 -3.87
N ARG A 73 -9.10 -13.09 -4.58
CA ARG A 73 -10.44 -13.67 -4.70
C ARG A 73 -10.42 -14.98 -5.47
N GLU A 74 -9.71 -15.04 -6.58
CA GLU A 74 -9.56 -16.28 -7.37
C GLU A 74 -8.89 -17.38 -6.56
N ASN A 75 -7.83 -17.06 -5.82
CA ASN A 75 -7.12 -18.03 -4.98
C ASN A 75 -8.03 -18.58 -3.86
N LYS A 76 -8.79 -17.72 -3.18
CA LYS A 76 -9.79 -18.17 -2.19
C LYS A 76 -10.85 -19.07 -2.82
N ASN A 77 -11.32 -18.74 -4.02
CA ASN A 77 -12.31 -19.56 -4.71
C ASN A 77 -11.74 -20.93 -5.08
N LEU A 78 -10.49 -20.96 -5.56
CA LEU A 78 -9.74 -22.20 -5.84
C LEU A 78 -9.54 -23.04 -4.57
N GLU A 79 -9.19 -22.42 -3.44
CA GLU A 79 -9.02 -23.09 -2.16
C GLU A 79 -10.33 -23.73 -1.68
N VAL A 80 -11.45 -23.02 -1.80
CA VAL A 80 -12.78 -23.56 -1.46
C VAL A 80 -13.13 -24.73 -2.38
N SER A 81 -13.02 -24.56 -3.70
CA SER A 81 -13.31 -25.64 -4.66
C SER A 81 -12.40 -26.85 -4.45
N PHE A 82 -11.14 -26.65 -4.07
CA PHE A 82 -10.21 -27.73 -3.75
C PHE A 82 -10.62 -28.46 -2.47
N ALA A 83 -10.99 -27.74 -1.41
CA ALA A 83 -11.47 -28.34 -0.17
C ALA A 83 -12.78 -29.12 -0.38
N GLU A 84 -13.72 -28.58 -1.13
CA GLU A 84 -14.97 -29.25 -1.50
C GLU A 84 -14.72 -30.54 -2.29
N ASN A 85 -13.84 -30.48 -3.30
CA ASN A 85 -13.50 -31.65 -4.11
C ASN A 85 -12.81 -32.74 -3.27
N ASN A 86 -11.88 -32.37 -2.39
CA ASN A 86 -11.24 -33.33 -1.50
C ASN A 86 -12.22 -33.93 -0.50
N PHE A 87 -13.10 -33.13 0.08
CA PHE A 87 -14.14 -33.62 0.98
C PHE A 87 -15.06 -34.61 0.26
N LEU A 88 -15.51 -34.29 -0.96
CA LEU A 88 -16.33 -35.18 -1.77
C LEU A 88 -15.59 -36.47 -2.12
N ALA A 89 -14.29 -36.40 -2.44
CA ALA A 89 -13.47 -37.59 -2.69
C ALA A 89 -13.35 -38.47 -1.44
N GLU A 90 -13.14 -37.89 -0.27
CA GLU A 90 -13.08 -38.60 1.01
C GLU A 90 -14.42 -39.27 1.34
N VAL A 91 -15.54 -38.57 1.17
CA VAL A 91 -16.89 -39.12 1.36
C VAL A 91 -17.15 -40.27 0.40
N LEU A 92 -16.74 -40.15 -0.86
CA LEU A 92 -16.92 -41.21 -1.86
C LEU A 92 -16.08 -42.45 -1.52
N GLN A 93 -14.84 -42.26 -1.07
CA GLN A 93 -13.99 -43.34 -0.58
C GLN A 93 -14.62 -44.02 0.64
N LYS A 94 -15.07 -43.23 1.63
CA LYS A 94 -15.74 -43.77 2.83
C LYS A 94 -17.00 -44.54 2.47
N ALA A 95 -17.81 -44.04 1.53
CA ALA A 95 -19.00 -44.71 1.03
C ALA A 95 -18.66 -46.07 0.40
N GLN A 96 -17.58 -46.15 -0.38
CA GLN A 96 -17.10 -47.43 -0.91
C GLN A 96 -16.63 -48.38 0.19
N GLU A 97 -15.91 -47.89 1.20
CA GLU A 97 -15.44 -48.70 2.35
C GLU A 97 -16.59 -49.32 3.15
N ILE A 98 -17.70 -48.61 3.33
CA ILE A 98 -18.91 -49.12 4.01
C ILE A 98 -19.82 -49.94 3.09
N GLY A 99 -19.38 -50.22 1.85
CA GLY A 99 -20.12 -51.04 0.89
C GLY A 99 -21.30 -50.34 0.21
N PHE A 100 -21.40 -49.02 0.30
CA PHE A 100 -22.39 -48.26 -0.47
C PHE A 100 -22.02 -48.31 -1.96
N GLN A 101 -22.88 -48.96 -2.75
CA GLN A 101 -22.78 -48.99 -4.21
C GLN A 101 -23.80 -48.02 -4.82
N ARG A 102 -23.40 -47.36 -5.91
CA ARG A 102 -24.28 -46.45 -6.65
C ARG A 102 -25.30 -47.28 -7.45
N THR A 103 -26.49 -47.47 -6.91
CA THR A 103 -27.54 -48.29 -7.55
C THR A 103 -28.49 -47.43 -8.38
N ALA A 104 -28.73 -47.82 -9.64
CA ALA A 104 -29.63 -47.12 -10.55
C ALA A 104 -31.13 -47.34 -10.26
N SER A 105 -31.49 -48.42 -9.56
CA SER A 105 -32.85 -48.67 -9.08
C SER A 105 -32.82 -49.39 -7.72
N ILE A 106 -33.66 -48.94 -6.79
CA ILE A 106 -33.79 -49.55 -5.47
C ILE A 106 -35.11 -50.33 -5.46
N THR A 107 -35.03 -51.66 -5.50
CA THR A 107 -36.19 -52.54 -5.35
C THR A 107 -36.26 -53.00 -3.91
N TYR A 108 -37.23 -52.48 -3.16
CA TYR A 108 -37.47 -52.90 -1.78
C TYR A 108 -38.14 -54.27 -1.77
N VAL A 109 -37.46 -55.26 -1.18
CA VAL A 109 -38.05 -56.57 -0.95
C VAL A 109 -38.65 -56.57 0.45
N GLN A 110 -39.98 -56.59 0.55
CA GLN A 110 -40.66 -56.79 1.83
C GLN A 110 -40.51 -58.24 2.26
N ILE A 111 -39.78 -58.46 3.35
CA ILE A 111 -39.66 -59.78 3.98
C ILE A 111 -40.84 -59.93 4.94
N LEU A 112 -41.66 -60.97 4.77
CA LEU A 112 -42.72 -61.29 5.73
C LEU A 112 -42.09 -61.60 7.11
N ASN A 113 -42.74 -61.12 8.18
CA ASN A 113 -42.28 -61.24 9.58
C ASN A 113 -41.99 -62.67 10.06
N ASN A 114 -42.38 -63.70 9.31
CA ASN A 114 -42.12 -65.10 9.61
C ASN A 114 -40.83 -65.67 8.97
N SER A 115 -40.11 -64.88 8.16
CA SER A 115 -38.98 -65.35 7.34
C SER A 115 -37.59 -64.99 7.89
N VAL A 116 -37.53 -64.39 9.08
CA VAL A 116 -36.27 -64.10 9.79
C VAL A 116 -36.05 -65.09 10.93
N ALA A 117 -34.87 -65.68 10.99
CA ALA A 117 -34.52 -66.67 12.01
C ALA A 117 -34.65 -66.06 13.41
N LYS A 118 -35.41 -66.75 14.28
CA LYS A 118 -35.58 -66.34 15.68
C LYS A 118 -34.24 -66.48 16.38
N ALA A 119 -33.69 -65.37 16.85
CA ALA A 119 -32.49 -65.37 17.68
C ALA A 119 -32.76 -66.24 18.92
N ARG A 120 -31.85 -67.19 19.18
CA ARG A 120 -31.89 -68.11 20.33
C ARG A 120 -31.36 -67.44 21.58
#